data_AF-A0A358KHZ0-F1
#
_entry.id   AF-A0A358KHZ0-F1
#
_cell.length_a   1.000
_cell.length_b   1.000
_cell.length_c   1.000
_cell.angle_alpha   90.00
_cell.angle_beta   90.00
_cell.angle_gamma   90.00
#
_symmetry.space_group_name_H-M   'P 1'
#
loop_
_entity.id
_entity.type
_entity.pdbx_description
1 polymer ?
#
loop_
_entity_poly.entity_id
_entity_poly.type
_entity_poly.pdbx_seq_one_letter_code
_entity_poly.pdbx_strand_id
1 'polypeptide(L)' 'MTVDSSFGNAGALAGPNFQIPDTLGNTVGGNLFHSFSDFNIQTGESATFTGPDSINNILGRVTGGDASSIDGLIRSE' A
#
# COMPACT_ATOMS: atom_id res chain seq x y z
N MET A 1 2.06 -7.95 -4.97
CA MET A 1 1.01 -7.06 -4.46
C MET A 1 0.37 -6.28 -5.59
N THR A 2 -0.91 -5.96 -5.46
CA THR A 2 -1.69 -5.32 -6.53
C THR A 2 -2.59 -4.23 -5.95
N VAL A 3 -2.51 -3.03 -6.51
CA VAL A 3 -3.42 -1.91 -6.18
C VAL A 3 -4.72 -2.10 -6.95
N ASP A 4 -5.86 -1.92 -6.27
CA ASP A 4 -7.18 -2.01 -6.90
C ASP A 4 -7.67 -0.68 -7.46
N SER A 5 -8.74 -0.69 -8.25
CA SER A 5 -9.24 0.49 -8.96
C SER A 5 -10.01 1.49 -8.08
N SER A 6 -10.09 1.32 -6.76
CA SER A 6 -10.88 2.19 -5.86
C SER A 6 -10.44 3.66 -5.90
N PHE A 7 -9.17 3.92 -6.24
CA PHE A 7 -8.60 5.27 -6.33
C PHE A 7 -8.09 5.64 -7.72
N GLY A 8 -8.59 4.97 -8.77
CA GLY A 8 -8.32 5.32 -10.17
C GLY A 8 -7.01 4.76 -10.75
N ASN A 9 -6.03 4.43 -9.90
CA ASN A 9 -4.83 3.68 -10.28
C ASN A 9 -5.01 2.21 -9.92
N ALA A 10 -4.77 1.29 -10.85
CA ALA A 10 -4.76 -0.15 -10.58
C ALA A 10 -3.56 -0.79 -11.27
N GLY A 11 -2.98 -1.80 -10.63
CA GLY A 11 -1.86 -2.53 -11.21
C GLY A 11 -0.99 -3.24 -10.20
N ALA A 12 -0.22 -4.21 -10.69
CA ALA A 12 0.78 -4.90 -9.91
C ALA A 12 1.97 -3.97 -9.64
N LEU A 13 2.43 -3.95 -8.39
CA LEU A 13 3.67 -3.27 -8.03
C LEU A 13 4.86 -4.22 -8.21
N ALA A 14 5.97 -3.68 -8.70
CA ALA A 14 7.20 -4.45 -8.89
C ALA A 14 7.89 -4.70 -7.55
N GLY A 15 8.16 -5.97 -7.25
CA GLY A 15 8.92 -6.40 -6.07
C GLY A 15 10.43 -6.46 -6.31
N PRO A 16 11.22 -6.83 -5.30
CA PRO A 16 10.81 -7.17 -3.93
C PRO A 16 10.60 -5.94 -3.02
N ASN A 17 10.97 -4.74 -3.49
CA ASN A 17 10.87 -3.49 -2.73
C ASN A 17 9.72 -2.64 -3.27
N PHE A 18 8.51 -2.95 -2.84
CA PHE A 18 7.30 -2.28 -3.29
C PHE A 18 7.26 -0.83 -2.79
N GLN A 19 7.19 0.11 -3.72
CA GLN A 19 6.99 1.53 -3.44
C GLN A 19 5.51 1.87 -3.52
N ILE A 20 4.99 2.47 -2.45
CA ILE A 20 3.58 2.82 -2.32
C ILE A 20 3.48 4.34 -2.03
N PRO A 21 3.66 5.17 -3.07
CA PRO A 21 3.54 6.61 -2.91
C PRO A 21 2.08 7.06 -2.75
N ASP A 22 1.90 8.24 -2.19
CA ASP A 22 0.62 8.96 -2.05
C ASP A 22 -0.20 9.03 -3.35
N THR A 23 0.46 9.10 -4.51
CA THR A 23 -0.18 9.05 -5.83
C THR A 23 -0.96 7.76 -6.14
N LEU A 24 -0.73 6.68 -5.38
CA LEU A 24 -1.52 5.44 -5.44
C LEU A 24 -2.66 5.39 -4.42
N GLY A 25 -2.91 6.50 -3.71
CA GLY A 25 -3.92 6.59 -2.67
C GLY A 25 -4.85 7.79 -2.82
N ASN A 26 -5.62 8.03 -1.78
CA ASN A 26 -6.50 9.18 -1.65
C ASN A 26 -6.32 9.82 -0.27
N THR A 27 -6.14 11.14 -0.23
CA THR A 27 -5.92 11.87 1.01
C THR A 27 -7.21 12.56 1.47
N VAL A 28 -7.61 12.30 2.72
CA VAL A 28 -8.72 12.99 3.39
C VAL A 28 -8.27 13.51 4.75
N GLY A 29 -8.05 14.82 4.83
CA GLY A 29 -7.42 15.44 5.99
C GLY A 29 -6.00 14.90 6.19
N GLY A 30 -5.65 14.53 7.42
CA GLY A 30 -4.35 13.92 7.73
C GLY A 30 -4.29 12.41 7.53
N ASN A 31 -5.15 11.83 6.69
CA ASN A 31 -5.21 10.39 6.45
C ASN A 31 -5.00 10.09 4.97
N LEU A 32 -4.08 9.19 4.66
CA LEU A 32 -3.82 8.67 3.32
C LEU A 32 -4.35 7.24 3.21
N PHE A 33 -5.28 7.02 2.29
CA PHE A 33 -5.92 5.72 2.08
C PHE A 33 -5.33 5.02 0.85
N HIS A 34 -4.97 3.74 0.99
CA HIS A 34 -4.59 2.85 -0.11
C HIS A 34 -5.54 1.64 -0.17
N SER A 35 -5.83 1.15 -1.37
CA SER A 35 -6.71 0.01 -1.59
C SER A 35 -6.01 -1.01 -2.50
N PHE A 36 -5.95 -2.26 -2.05
CA PHE A 36 -5.22 -3.35 -2.69
C PHE A 36 -6.17 -4.50 -2.98
N SER A 37 -6.04 -5.15 -4.14
CA SER A 37 -6.72 -6.43 -4.37
C SER A 37 -5.99 -7.59 -3.68
N ASP A 38 -4.67 -7.49 -3.55
CA ASP A 38 -3.85 -8.39 -2.74
C ASP A 38 -2.71 -7.62 -2.08
N PHE A 39 -2.40 -7.96 -0.83
CA PHE A 39 -1.32 -7.36 -0.06
C PHE A 39 -0.56 -8.46 0.68
N ASN A 40 0.52 -8.94 0.08
CA ASN A 40 1.43 -9.92 0.67
C ASN A 40 2.85 -9.36 0.65
N ILE A 41 3.60 -9.59 1.73
CA ILE A 41 5.01 -9.21 1.85
C ILE A 41 5.76 -10.44 2.35
N GLN A 42 6.43 -11.15 1.46
CA GLN A 42 7.20 -12.35 1.77
C GLN A 42 8.52 -11.99 2.46
N THR A 43 9.16 -12.99 3.07
CA THR A 43 10.52 -12.84 3.64
C THR A 43 11.48 -12.26 2.59
N GLY A 44 12.16 -11.17 2.94
CA GLY A 44 13.08 -10.46 2.04
C GLY A 44 12.42 -9.41 1.13
N GLU A 45 11.09 -9.30 1.16
CA GLU A 45 10.36 -8.21 0.52
C GLU A 45 10.14 -7.03 1.49
N SER A 46 9.87 -5.86 0.92
CA SER A 46 9.48 -4.67 1.68
C SER A 46 8.35 -3.90 0.99
N ALA A 47 7.46 -3.32 1.79
CA ALA A 47 6.53 -2.28 1.38
C ALA A 47 6.89 -0.97 2.07
N THR A 48 7.23 0.04 1.27
CA THR A 48 7.51 1.39 1.73
C THR A 48 6.37 2.31 1.32
N PHE A 49 5.65 2.83 2.30
CA PHE A 49 4.66 3.88 2.08
C PHE A 49 5.32 5.26 2.16
N THR A 50 5.00 6.15 1.24
CA THR A 50 5.48 7.54 1.27
C THR A 50 4.34 8.53 1.12
N GLY A 51 4.46 9.68 1.77
CA GLY A 51 3.47 10.75 1.70
C GLY A 51 4.00 12.09 2.22
N PRO A 52 3.24 13.18 2.04
CA PRO A 52 3.63 14.48 2.54
C PRO A 52 3.57 14.56 4.07
N ASP A 53 4.36 15.46 4.67
CA ASP A 53 4.45 15.69 6.13
C ASP A 53 3.10 15.97 6.82
N SER A 54 2.07 16.34 6.05
CA SER A 54 0.71 16.58 6.56
C SER A 54 -0.08 15.30 6.88
N ILE A 55 0.42 14.13 6.46
CA ILE A 55 -0.21 12.83 6.72
C ILE A 55 0.19 12.33 8.11
N ASN A 56 -0.83 12.09 8.94
CA ASN A 56 -0.66 11.50 10.26
C ASN A 56 -0.88 9.97 10.25
N ASN A 57 -1.72 9.47 9.33
CA ASN A 57 -2.07 8.06 9.26
C ASN A 57 -2.07 7.56 7.81
N ILE A 58 -1.58 6.34 7.63
CA ILE A 58 -1.70 5.58 6.37
C ILE A 58 -2.61 4.39 6.64
N LEU A 59 -3.69 4.27 5.85
CA LEU A 59 -4.70 3.23 6.00
C LEU A 59 -4.72 2.37 4.74
N GLY A 60 -4.36 1.10 4.88
CA GLY A 60 -4.49 0.09 3.83
C GLY A 60 -5.77 -0.72 3.98
N ARG A 61 -6.51 -0.93 2.89
CA ARG A 61 -7.60 -1.90 2.80
C ARG A 61 -7.28 -2.95 1.74
N VAL A 62 -7.52 -4.22 2.07
CA VAL A 62 -7.46 -5.33 1.10
C VAL A 62 -8.89 -5.68 0.70
N THR A 63 -9.16 -5.70 -0.61
CA THR A 63 -10.48 -5.97 -1.20
C THR A 63 -10.60 -7.36 -1.80
N GLY A 64 -9.48 -8.07 -1.99
CA GLY A 64 -9.48 -9.49 -2.32
C GLY A 64 -10.03 -10.37 -1.19
N GLY A 65 -10.38 -11.60 -1.53
CA GLY A 65 -10.91 -12.59 -0.58
C GLY A 65 -9.84 -13.37 0.18
N ASP A 66 -8.59 -13.29 -0.26
CA ASP A 66 -7.47 -14.05 0.32
C ASP A 66 -6.82 -13.29 1.47
N ALA A 67 -6.39 -14.04 2.49
CA ALA A 67 -5.68 -13.47 3.64
C ALA A 67 -4.28 -12.98 3.24
N SER A 68 -3.86 -11.86 3.83
CA SER A 68 -2.51 -11.33 3.71
C SER A 68 -1.48 -12.14 4.52
N SER A 69 -0.37 -12.53 3.88
CA SER A 69 0.85 -13.03 4.56
C SER A 69 1.89 -11.93 4.63
N ILE A 70 2.37 -11.63 5.84
CA ILE A 70 3.30 -10.54 6.12
C ILE A 70 4.49 -11.08 6.92
N ASP A 71 5.48 -11.54 6.18
CA ASP A 71 6.74 -12.11 6.69
C ASP A 71 7.95 -11.21 6.40
N GLY A 72 7.76 -10.15 5.60
CA GLY A 72 8.78 -9.14 5.31
C GLY A 72 8.55 -7.81 6.03
N LEU A 73 9.12 -6.73 5.48
CA LEU A 73 9.17 -5.43 6.14
C LEU A 73 8.07 -4.49 5.66
N ILE A 74 7.40 -3.83 6.61
CA ILE A 74 6.55 -2.67 6.34
C ILE A 74 7.21 -1.43 6.96
N ARG A 75 7.30 -0.35 6.20
CA ARG A 75 7.82 0.93 6.68
C ARG A 75 7.10 2.12 6.06
N SER A 76 7.25 3.28 6.66
CA SER A 76 6.86 4.58 6.11
C SER A 76 8.05 5.52 6.09
N GLU A 77 8.16 6.32 5.03
CA GLU A 77 9.20 7.34 4.83
C GLU A 77 8.59 8.70 4.48
#